data_AF-A0A1I8IU35-F1
#
_entry.id   AF-A0A1I8IU35-F1
#
_cell.length_a   1.000
_cell.length_b   1.000
_cell.length_c   1.000
_cell.angle_alpha   90.00
_cell.angle_beta   90.00
_cell.angle_gamma   90.00
#
_symmetry.space_group_name_H-M   'P 1'
#
loop_
_entity.id
_entity.type
_entity.pdbx_description
1 polymer ?
#
loop_
_entity_poly.entity_id
_entity_poly.type
_entity_poly.pdbx_seq_one_letter_code
_entity_poly.pdbx_strand_id
1 'polypeptide(L)'
;MLKYYQPRDRRLLQLQEQDDNSRHQSDSEDAASVASLDSSLSNMQSDSLASTAAKQSGAIRKSGWLNVKNWLVHKKRKVELAPQRAWRRYWVCLKGTVLLFFKDSQQQHQQMMMDAAGERVEPKHSLVIEGCIAQPLPEHPKKENVLSLSTAFGDAYMFQALDKTDLDSWIAALHSACASQIARQRSKSDTVYLMETEIRKLEGNIDVDSKMKMMAEKQLTAISDSRSRQTILRNIQQWEENLERLLIELYRHRCYMTSLLGQELPNPKVSF
;
A
#
# COMPACT_ATOMS: atom_id res chain seq x y z
N MET A 1 -5.39 1.36 15.23
CA MET A 1 -6.14 2.17 14.25
C MET A 1 -5.35 2.12 12.94
N LEU A 2 -5.57 1.06 12.15
CA LEU A 2 -4.95 0.86 10.84
C LEU A 2 -5.68 1.74 9.82
N LYS A 3 -5.33 3.03 9.79
CA LYS A 3 -5.85 3.96 8.78
C LYS A 3 -5.12 3.66 7.47
N TYR A 4 -5.67 2.80 6.64
CA TYR A 4 -5.24 2.76 5.24
C TYR A 4 -5.64 4.09 4.61
N TYR A 5 -4.68 4.75 3.99
CA TYR A 5 -4.91 6.02 3.34
C TYR A 5 -5.88 5.84 2.18
N GLN A 6 -6.99 6.60 2.17
CA GLN A 6 -7.84 6.74 1.00
C GLN A 6 -7.29 7.88 0.12
N PRO A 7 -7.05 7.66 -1.18
CA PRO A 7 -6.55 8.63 -2.19
C PRO A 7 -7.07 10.06 -2.13
N ARG A 8 -8.26 10.28 -1.56
CA ARG A 8 -9.05 11.50 -1.70
C ARG A 8 -9.10 12.39 -0.46
N ASP A 9 -8.20 12.25 0.52
CA ASP A 9 -8.13 13.22 1.61
C ASP A 9 -7.59 14.55 1.05
N ARG A 10 -8.49 15.37 0.50
CA ARG A 10 -8.20 16.62 -0.25
C ARG A 10 -7.35 17.58 0.58
N ARG A 11 -7.45 17.49 1.91
CA ARG A 11 -6.61 18.23 2.86
C ARG A 11 -5.14 17.81 2.77
N LEU A 12 -4.84 16.51 2.64
CA LEU A 12 -3.47 16.02 2.51
C LEU A 12 -2.86 16.33 1.14
N LEU A 13 -3.67 16.35 0.08
CA LEU A 13 -3.24 16.83 -1.24
C LEU A 13 -2.98 18.34 -1.25
N GLN A 14 -3.78 19.15 -0.56
CA GLN A 14 -3.55 20.59 -0.39
C GLN A 14 -2.30 20.89 0.45
N LEU A 15 -2.06 20.13 1.53
CA LEU A 15 -0.81 20.20 2.29
C LEU A 15 0.40 19.84 1.41
N GLN A 16 0.24 18.90 0.49
CA GLN A 16 1.26 18.60 -0.52
C GLN A 16 1.49 19.75 -1.49
N GLU A 17 0.44 20.41 -2.01
CA GLU A 17 0.60 21.57 -2.89
C GLU A 17 1.36 22.71 -2.22
N GLN A 18 1.05 22.99 -0.95
CA GLN A 18 1.73 24.01 -0.15
C GLN A 18 3.22 23.69 0.06
N ASP A 19 3.54 22.43 0.37
CA ASP A 19 4.92 21.99 0.56
C ASP A 19 5.73 21.96 -0.75
N ASP A 20 5.16 21.43 -1.83
CA ASP A 20 5.83 21.39 -3.13
C ASP A 20 6.04 22.82 -3.70
N ASN A 21 5.22 23.80 -3.32
CA ASN A 21 5.44 25.22 -3.67
C ASN A 21 6.55 25.86 -2.82
N SER A 22 6.63 25.52 -1.53
CA SER A 22 7.66 26.06 -0.63
C SER A 22 9.09 25.62 -1.00
N ARG A 23 9.24 24.40 -1.56
CA ARG A 23 10.54 23.85 -1.95
C ARG A 23 11.03 24.31 -3.32
N HIS A 24 10.13 24.68 -4.24
CA HIS A 24 10.51 25.28 -5.52
C HIS A 24 11.13 26.68 -5.39
N GLN A 25 11.04 27.32 -4.23
CA GLN A 25 11.80 28.56 -3.94
C GLN A 25 13.25 28.28 -3.46
N SER A 26 13.67 27.02 -3.29
CA SER A 26 14.97 26.66 -2.73
C SER A 26 15.74 25.56 -3.48
N ASP A 27 15.40 25.27 -4.74
CA ASP A 27 16.13 24.25 -5.52
C ASP A 27 17.36 24.86 -6.23
N SER A 28 18.47 25.01 -5.50
CA SER A 28 19.81 24.87 -6.06
C SER A 28 20.23 23.41 -5.90
N GLU A 29 20.68 22.77 -6.98
CA GLU A 29 21.06 21.35 -7.01
C GLU A 29 22.29 21.07 -6.14
N ASP A 30 22.09 20.79 -4.85
CA ASP A 30 23.17 20.45 -3.92
C ASP A 30 23.24 18.95 -3.59
N ALA A 31 24.45 18.39 -3.72
CA ALA A 31 24.83 17.01 -3.40
C ALA A 31 24.49 16.57 -1.95
N ALA A 32 24.27 17.53 -1.04
CA ALA A 32 23.86 17.30 0.34
C ALA A 32 22.41 16.77 0.47
N SER A 33 21.52 17.16 -0.45
CA SER A 33 20.14 16.64 -0.49
C SER A 33 20.15 15.12 -0.70
N VAL A 34 21.05 14.65 -1.56
CA VAL A 34 21.20 13.26 -2.00
C VAL A 34 21.58 12.33 -0.83
N ALA A 35 22.46 12.78 0.06
CA ALA A 35 22.91 12.07 1.25
C ALA A 35 21.85 12.04 2.36
N SER A 36 21.14 13.15 2.59
CA SER A 36 20.06 13.19 3.61
C SER A 36 18.89 12.26 3.27
N LEU A 37 18.64 12.02 1.98
CA LEU A 37 17.64 11.08 1.50
C LEU A 37 18.02 9.61 1.65
N ASP A 38 19.32 9.31 1.77
CA ASP A 38 19.77 7.97 2.10
C ASP A 38 19.43 7.61 3.55
N SER A 39 19.44 8.58 4.46
CA SER A 39 19.02 8.37 5.87
C SER A 39 17.52 8.09 6.04
N SER A 40 16.67 8.70 5.20
CA SER A 40 15.21 8.51 5.28
C SER A 40 14.75 7.23 4.57
N LEU A 41 15.50 6.77 3.58
CA LEU A 41 15.26 5.50 2.89
C LEU A 41 16.00 4.31 3.54
N SER A 42 17.04 4.55 4.34
CA SER A 42 17.59 3.52 5.27
C SER A 42 16.67 3.28 6.46
N ASN A 43 15.75 4.20 6.77
CA ASN A 43 14.60 3.93 7.63
C ASN A 43 13.57 2.96 7.01
N MET A 44 13.77 2.47 5.76
CA MET A 44 13.02 1.35 5.17
C MET A 44 13.44 -0.02 5.72
N GLN A 45 14.10 -0.05 6.88
CA GLN A 45 14.56 -1.23 7.59
C GLN A 45 13.40 -2.12 8.06
N SER A 46 12.91 -2.91 7.12
CA SER A 46 12.49 -4.28 7.34
C SER A 46 13.66 -5.22 7.03
N ASP A 47 14.91 -4.84 7.34
CA ASP A 47 16.13 -5.53 6.87
C ASP A 47 16.13 -7.05 7.12
N SER A 48 15.52 -7.54 8.22
CA SER A 48 15.44 -8.99 8.44
C SER A 48 14.33 -9.69 7.64
N LEU A 49 13.18 -9.03 7.43
CA LEU A 49 12.04 -9.58 6.69
C LEU A 49 12.24 -9.42 5.17
N ALA A 50 12.73 -8.28 4.72
CA ALA A 50 13.06 -8.00 3.33
C ALA A 50 14.25 -8.85 2.85
N SER A 51 15.29 -9.07 3.65
CA SER A 51 16.36 -10.00 3.28
C SER A 51 15.88 -11.46 3.21
N THR A 52 14.96 -11.87 4.07
CA THR A 52 14.37 -13.23 4.03
C THR A 52 13.37 -13.39 2.88
N ALA A 53 12.58 -12.36 2.58
CA ALA A 53 11.64 -12.33 1.47
C ALA A 53 12.34 -12.18 0.10
N ALA A 54 13.43 -11.41 0.02
CA ALA A 54 14.29 -11.33 -1.17
C ALA A 54 15.07 -12.64 -1.42
N LYS A 55 15.38 -13.41 -0.36
CA LYS A 55 15.92 -14.78 -0.43
C LYS A 55 14.89 -15.82 -0.87
N GLN A 56 13.59 -15.52 -0.88
CA GLN A 56 12.62 -16.40 -1.52
C GLN A 56 12.96 -16.51 -3.01
N SER A 57 13.24 -17.73 -3.45
CA SER A 57 13.50 -18.09 -4.85
C SER A 57 12.23 -17.87 -5.68
N GLY A 58 11.99 -16.63 -6.09
CA GLY A 58 10.89 -16.23 -6.95
C GLY A 58 11.42 -15.51 -8.19
N ALA A 59 10.83 -15.80 -9.35
CA ALA A 59 11.07 -15.03 -10.56
C ALA A 59 10.61 -13.57 -10.38
N ILE A 60 11.22 -12.66 -11.15
CA ILE A 60 10.75 -11.27 -11.23
C ILE A 60 9.38 -11.29 -11.92
N ARG A 61 8.35 -10.80 -11.23
CA ARG A 61 6.98 -10.72 -11.76
C ARG A 61 6.84 -9.57 -12.74
N LYS A 62 7.42 -8.42 -12.41
CA LYS A 62 7.43 -7.21 -13.24
C LYS A 62 8.65 -6.37 -12.89
N SER A 63 9.20 -5.68 -13.88
CA SER A 63 10.25 -4.70 -13.73
C SER A 63 10.03 -3.50 -14.64
N GLY A 64 10.50 -2.33 -14.23
CA GLY A 64 10.38 -1.11 -15.03
C GLY A 64 10.83 0.13 -14.26
N TRP A 65 10.92 1.25 -14.98
CA TRP A 65 11.20 2.54 -14.35
C TRP A 65 9.97 3.09 -13.65
N LEU A 66 10.15 3.55 -12.42
CA LEU A 66 9.16 4.32 -11.69
C LEU A 66 9.82 5.56 -11.07
N ASN A 67 9.12 6.70 -11.11
CA ASN A 67 9.44 7.78 -10.18
C ASN A 67 8.71 7.52 -8.87
N VAL A 68 9.43 7.55 -7.76
CA VAL A 68 8.94 7.17 -6.44
C VAL A 68 8.99 8.38 -5.52
N LYS A 69 7.93 8.58 -4.74
CA LYS A 69 7.84 9.59 -3.69
C LYS A 69 7.27 8.93 -2.43
N ASN A 70 8.01 9.02 -1.32
CA ASN A 70 7.45 8.67 -0.01
C ASN A 70 6.37 9.70 0.33
N TRP A 71 5.26 9.25 0.92
CA TRP A 71 4.16 10.15 1.21
C TRP A 71 3.75 10.14 2.68
N LEU A 72 3.40 8.96 3.20
CA LEU A 72 2.97 8.81 4.59
C LEU A 72 3.86 7.80 5.28
N VAL A 73 4.23 8.10 6.52
CA VAL A 73 4.96 7.18 7.39
C VAL A 73 4.14 6.99 8.65
N HIS A 74 3.96 5.73 9.04
CA HIS A 74 3.32 5.37 10.28
C HIS A 74 4.36 5.28 11.40
N LYS A 75 4.30 6.22 12.36
CA LYS A 75 5.13 6.19 13.57
C LYS A 75 4.23 6.03 14.79
N LYS A 76 4.49 4.97 15.56
CA LYS A 76 3.74 4.59 16.77
C LYS A 76 2.27 4.29 16.50
N ARG A 77 1.39 5.30 16.61
CA ARG A 77 -0.08 5.20 16.42
C ARG A 77 -0.63 6.32 15.53
N LYS A 78 0.25 7.05 14.85
CA LYS A 78 -0.11 8.20 14.03
C LYS A 78 0.52 8.08 12.66
N VAL A 79 -0.29 8.40 11.65
CA VAL A 79 0.17 8.54 10.27
C VAL A 79 0.55 10.00 10.07
N GLU A 80 1.78 10.24 9.62
CA GLU A 80 2.33 11.58 9.41
C GLU A 80 2.91 11.69 8.00
N LEU A 81 3.03 12.92 7.49
CA LEU A 81 3.69 13.15 6.21
C LEU A 81 5.15 12.70 6.31
N ALA A 82 5.64 12.05 5.24
CA ALA A 82 7.02 11.68 5.14
C ALA A 82 7.92 12.93 5.22
N PRO A 83 9.03 12.90 5.99
CA PRO A 83 9.92 14.05 6.13
C PRO A 83 10.55 14.45 4.79
N GLN A 84 10.82 13.46 3.94
CA GLN A 84 11.37 13.66 2.61
C GLN A 84 10.46 13.09 1.53
N ARG A 85 10.17 13.94 0.54
CA ARG A 85 9.03 13.82 -0.37
C ARG A 85 9.42 14.19 -1.82
N ALA A 86 10.71 14.22 -2.12
CA ALA A 86 11.19 14.47 -3.48
C ALA A 86 10.94 13.23 -4.35
N TRP A 87 10.53 13.46 -5.59
CA TRP A 87 10.39 12.39 -6.59
C TRP A 87 11.77 11.90 -7.01
N ARG A 88 11.95 10.58 -7.09
CA ARG A 88 13.21 9.96 -7.50
C ARG A 88 12.98 8.80 -8.44
N ARG A 89 13.75 8.73 -9.52
CA ARG A 89 13.64 7.65 -10.51
C ARG A 89 14.44 6.44 -10.08
N TYR A 90 13.81 5.26 -10.13
CA TYR A 90 14.44 3.97 -9.85
C TYR A 90 14.03 2.93 -10.89
N TRP A 91 14.94 2.00 -11.18
CA TRP A 91 14.58 0.75 -11.80
C TRP A 91 14.01 -0.15 -10.70
N VAL A 92 12.73 -0.50 -10.81
CA VAL A 92 12.00 -1.23 -9.77
C VAL A 92 11.75 -2.66 -10.25
N CYS A 93 11.98 -3.63 -9.38
CA CYS A 93 11.69 -5.04 -9.65
C CYS A 93 10.79 -5.63 -8.55
N LEU A 94 9.68 -6.21 -8.96
CA LEU A 94 8.78 -6.94 -8.08
C LEU A 94 9.17 -8.42 -8.03
N LYS A 95 9.72 -8.86 -6.90
CA LYS A 95 10.10 -10.26 -6.63
C LYS A 95 9.32 -10.75 -5.43
N GLY A 96 8.45 -11.75 -5.63
CA GLY A 96 7.50 -12.15 -4.59
C GLY A 96 6.61 -10.96 -4.21
N THR A 97 6.65 -10.55 -2.96
CA THR A 97 5.97 -9.37 -2.40
C THR A 97 6.95 -8.30 -1.93
N VAL A 98 8.12 -8.24 -2.57
CA VAL A 98 9.14 -7.23 -2.32
C VAL A 98 9.40 -6.42 -3.59
N LEU A 99 9.34 -5.10 -3.48
CA LEU A 99 9.85 -4.18 -4.49
C LEU A 99 11.32 -3.87 -4.19
N LEU A 100 12.18 -4.13 -5.17
CA LEU A 100 13.62 -3.86 -5.12
C LEU A 100 13.92 -2.64 -5.97
N PHE A 101 14.65 -1.67 -5.41
CA PHE A 101 14.93 -0.38 -6.05
C PHE A 101 16.40 -0.27 -6.41
N PHE A 102 16.70 -0.09 -7.70
CA PHE A 102 18.04 0.10 -8.21
C PHE A 102 18.18 1.54 -8.74
N LYS A 103 19.28 2.20 -8.39
CA LYS A 103 19.59 3.54 -8.90
C LYS A 103 19.97 3.47 -10.36
N ASP A 104 19.79 4.59 -11.05
CA ASP A 104 20.36 4.84 -12.36
C ASP A 104 21.89 4.88 -12.23
N SER A 105 22.56 3.78 -12.55
CA SER A 105 23.98 3.75 -12.89
C SER A 105 24.09 3.69 -14.41
N GLN A 106 25.02 4.43 -15.01
CA GLN A 106 25.14 4.62 -16.47
C GLN A 106 25.41 3.36 -17.33
N GLN A 107 25.07 2.15 -16.89
CA GLN A 107 25.24 0.89 -17.64
C GLN A 107 23.95 0.08 -17.73
N GLN A 108 23.77 -0.53 -18.90
CA GLN A 108 22.50 -0.86 -19.57
C GLN A 108 21.64 -1.97 -18.92
N HIS A 109 20.37 -1.99 -19.34
CA HIS A 109 19.16 -2.63 -18.75
C HIS A 109 19.11 -4.15 -18.49
N GLN A 110 20.23 -4.86 -18.54
CA GLN A 110 20.31 -6.26 -18.09
C GLN A 110 21.52 -6.52 -17.18
N GLN A 111 22.54 -5.64 -17.21
CA GLN A 111 23.65 -5.63 -16.25
C GLN A 111 23.28 -4.96 -14.92
N MET A 112 22.13 -4.30 -14.78
CA MET A 112 21.75 -3.73 -13.47
C MET A 112 21.43 -4.79 -12.40
N MET A 113 21.34 -6.06 -12.78
CA MET A 113 21.18 -7.21 -11.87
C MET A 113 22.47 -8.00 -11.70
N MET A 114 23.53 -7.67 -12.45
CA MET A 114 24.82 -8.37 -12.50
C MET A 114 25.93 -7.35 -12.76
N ASP A 115 26.81 -7.11 -11.80
CA ASP A 115 27.92 -6.18 -11.93
C ASP A 115 28.91 -6.60 -13.04
N ALA A 116 29.96 -5.81 -13.26
CA ALA A 116 30.96 -6.10 -14.28
C ALA A 116 31.68 -7.46 -14.09
N ALA A 117 31.62 -8.05 -12.90
CA ALA A 117 32.15 -9.38 -12.56
C ALA A 117 31.08 -10.50 -12.68
N GLY A 118 29.84 -10.17 -13.03
CA GLY A 118 28.73 -11.12 -13.12
C GLY A 118 28.05 -11.41 -11.77
N GLU A 119 28.33 -10.63 -10.73
CA GLU A 119 27.76 -10.76 -9.39
C GLU A 119 26.49 -9.93 -9.22
N ARG A 120 25.53 -10.41 -8.42
CA ARG A 120 24.26 -9.70 -8.28
C ARG A 120 24.43 -8.32 -7.64
N VAL A 121 24.05 -7.27 -8.36
CA VAL A 121 23.98 -5.90 -7.82
C VAL A 121 22.98 -5.88 -6.65
N GLU A 122 23.41 -5.34 -5.52
CA GLU A 122 22.54 -5.22 -4.35
C GLU A 122 21.52 -4.07 -4.56
N PRO A 123 20.22 -4.30 -4.28
CA PRO A 123 19.21 -3.25 -4.33
C PRO A 123 19.56 -2.13 -3.35
N LYS A 124 19.40 -0.88 -3.79
CA LYS A 124 19.63 0.26 -2.90
C LYS A 124 18.60 0.33 -1.78
N HIS A 125 17.35 0.03 -2.12
CA HIS A 125 16.23 -0.01 -1.17
C HIS A 125 15.36 -1.23 -1.46
N SER A 126 14.63 -1.67 -0.44
CA SER A 126 13.62 -2.73 -0.55
C SER A 126 12.35 -2.34 0.19
N LEU A 127 11.18 -2.65 -0.38
CA LEU A 127 9.88 -2.42 0.23
C LEU A 127 9.04 -3.70 0.21
N VAL A 128 8.67 -4.17 1.40
CA VAL A 128 7.71 -5.27 1.57
C VAL A 128 6.29 -4.73 1.35
N ILE A 129 5.57 -5.28 0.38
CA ILE A 129 4.24 -4.84 -0.03
C ILE A 129 3.13 -5.82 0.38
N GLU A 130 3.41 -6.73 1.30
CA GLU A 130 2.42 -7.69 1.80
C GLU A 130 1.16 -6.97 2.30
N GLY A 131 -0.01 -7.39 1.82
CA GLY A 131 -1.28 -6.76 2.19
C GLY A 131 -1.44 -5.33 1.66
N CYS A 132 -0.68 -4.91 0.64
CA CYS A 132 -0.81 -3.57 0.09
C CYS A 132 -2.13 -3.36 -0.66
N ILE A 133 -2.55 -2.11 -0.74
CA ILE A 133 -3.61 -1.63 -1.63
C ILE A 133 -2.99 -0.61 -2.56
N ALA A 134 -3.07 -0.84 -3.87
CA ALA A 134 -2.60 0.07 -4.90
C ALA A 134 -3.79 0.64 -5.69
N GLN A 135 -3.79 1.96 -5.92
CA GLN A 135 -4.90 2.68 -6.56
C GLN A 135 -4.39 3.76 -7.51
N PRO A 136 -5.02 3.95 -8.68
CA PRO A 136 -4.74 5.10 -9.52
C PRO A 136 -5.04 6.41 -8.77
N LEU A 137 -4.20 7.42 -8.96
CA LEU A 137 -4.34 8.77 -8.41
C LEU A 137 -4.37 9.80 -9.55
N PRO A 138 -5.43 9.81 -10.38
CA PRO A 138 -5.55 10.74 -11.51
C PRO A 138 -5.72 12.20 -11.05
N GLU A 139 -6.19 12.44 -9.83
CA GLU A 139 -6.30 13.77 -9.22
C GLU A 139 -4.97 14.38 -8.77
N HIS A 140 -3.82 13.76 -9.03
CA HIS A 140 -2.53 14.32 -8.62
C HIS A 140 -2.24 15.64 -9.37
N PRO A 141 -1.88 16.75 -8.67
CA PRO A 141 -1.94 18.09 -9.25
C PRO A 141 -0.87 18.38 -10.31
N LYS A 142 0.30 17.74 -10.22
CA LYS A 142 1.49 18.07 -11.04
C LYS A 142 1.94 16.96 -11.98
N LYS A 143 1.38 15.77 -11.87
CA LYS A 143 1.88 14.56 -12.56
C LYS A 143 0.74 13.66 -12.92
N GLU A 144 0.79 13.15 -14.14
CA GLU A 144 -0.12 12.12 -14.64
C GLU A 144 0.43 10.72 -14.35
N ASN A 145 -0.42 9.71 -14.51
CA ASN A 145 -0.08 8.29 -14.36
C ASN A 145 0.57 7.99 -12.99
N VAL A 146 0.03 8.61 -11.95
CA VAL A 146 0.44 8.36 -10.57
C VAL A 146 -0.48 7.30 -9.97
N LEU A 147 0.11 6.30 -9.33
CA LEU A 147 -0.58 5.37 -8.43
C LEU A 147 -0.12 5.61 -6.99
N SER A 148 -1.03 5.40 -6.05
CA SER A 148 -0.73 5.33 -4.62
C SER A 148 -0.64 3.88 -4.18
N LEU A 149 0.30 3.56 -3.30
CA LEU A 149 0.44 2.26 -2.66
C LEU A 149 0.44 2.46 -1.15
N SER A 150 -0.56 1.90 -0.48
CA SER A 150 -0.63 1.84 0.98
C SER A 150 -0.25 0.44 1.44
N THR A 151 0.78 0.34 2.28
CA THR A 151 1.24 -0.93 2.88
C THR A 151 0.31 -1.37 4.01
N ALA A 152 0.44 -2.64 4.43
CA ALA A 152 -0.33 -3.11 5.58
C ALA A 152 0.05 -2.46 6.91
N PHE A 153 1.19 -1.78 6.97
CA PHE A 153 1.71 -1.14 8.19
C PHE A 153 1.30 0.34 8.31
N GLY A 154 0.59 0.88 7.31
CA GLY A 154 0.10 2.26 7.31
C GLY A 154 1.03 3.25 6.61
N ASP A 155 2.17 2.81 6.08
CA ASP A 155 3.02 3.63 5.21
C ASP A 155 2.40 3.73 3.82
N ALA A 156 2.51 4.91 3.19
CA ALA A 156 2.02 5.14 1.84
C ALA A 156 3.08 5.79 0.94
N TYR A 157 3.07 5.36 -0.32
CA TYR A 157 4.01 5.77 -1.36
C TYR A 157 3.25 6.17 -2.62
N MET A 158 3.83 7.07 -3.40
CA MET A 158 3.37 7.39 -4.74
C MET A 158 4.38 6.89 -5.78
N PHE A 159 3.88 6.29 -6.84
CA PHE A 159 4.67 5.84 -7.98
C PHE A 159 4.10 6.48 -9.25
N GLN A 160 4.97 7.11 -10.04
CA GLN A 160 4.63 7.57 -11.37
C GLN A 160 5.09 6.53 -12.39
N ALA A 161 4.12 5.98 -13.14
CA ALA A 161 4.36 5.08 -14.26
C ALA A 161 4.58 5.86 -15.55
N LEU A 162 4.98 5.16 -16.62
CA LEU A 162 5.24 5.77 -17.93
C LEU A 162 3.95 6.29 -18.58
N ASP A 163 2.91 5.46 -18.58
CA ASP A 163 1.59 5.77 -19.12
C ASP A 163 0.50 5.04 -18.32
N LYS A 164 -0.76 5.20 -18.74
CA LYS A 164 -1.90 4.54 -18.09
C LYS A 164 -1.79 3.01 -18.13
N THR A 165 -1.34 2.45 -19.25
CA THR A 165 -1.22 1.00 -19.43
C THR A 165 -0.16 0.43 -18.48
N ASP A 166 0.98 1.10 -18.35
CA ASP A 166 2.04 0.71 -17.42
C ASP A 166 1.54 0.84 -15.98
N LEU A 167 0.82 1.91 -15.63
CA LEU A 167 0.17 2.08 -14.33
C LEU A 167 -0.75 0.91 -13.98
N ASP A 168 -1.68 0.57 -14.88
CA ASP A 168 -2.64 -0.51 -14.67
C ASP A 168 -1.92 -1.86 -14.53
N SER A 169 -0.87 -2.08 -15.33
CA SER A 169 -0.05 -3.29 -15.24
C SER A 169 0.76 -3.39 -13.95
N TRP A 170 1.24 -2.27 -13.39
CA TRP A 170 1.89 -2.23 -12.08
C TRP A 170 0.90 -2.59 -10.98
N ILE A 171 -0.29 -1.99 -10.98
CA ILE A 171 -1.33 -2.29 -9.97
C ILE A 171 -1.71 -3.78 -10.03
N ALA A 172 -1.97 -4.33 -11.23
CA ALA A 172 -2.30 -5.73 -11.40
C ALA A 172 -1.19 -6.66 -10.88
N ALA A 173 0.08 -6.32 -11.16
CA ALA A 173 1.22 -7.11 -10.70
C ALA A 173 1.38 -7.10 -9.17
N LEU A 174 1.22 -5.93 -8.53
CA LEU A 174 1.30 -5.76 -7.07
C LEU A 174 0.22 -6.57 -6.34
N HIS A 175 -1.03 -6.45 -6.79
CA HIS A 175 -2.16 -7.19 -6.23
C HIS A 175 -2.06 -8.70 -6.48
N SER A 176 -1.69 -9.12 -7.69
CA SER A 176 -1.49 -10.53 -8.02
C SER A 176 -0.37 -11.17 -7.20
N ALA A 177 0.69 -10.42 -6.89
CA ALA A 177 1.76 -10.86 -5.99
C ALA A 177 1.23 -11.12 -4.57
N CYS A 178 0.42 -10.21 -4.03
CA CYS A 178 -0.19 -10.36 -2.71
C CYS A 178 -1.16 -11.56 -2.67
N ALA A 179 -2.03 -11.70 -3.67
CA ALA A 179 -2.95 -12.83 -3.78
C ALA A 179 -2.21 -14.18 -3.83
N SER A 180 -1.14 -14.24 -4.65
CA SER A 180 -0.29 -15.43 -4.75
C SER A 180 0.39 -15.77 -3.42
N GLN A 181 0.79 -14.76 -2.64
CA GLN A 181 1.35 -15.00 -1.32
C GLN A 181 0.30 -15.61 -0.36
N ILE A 182 -0.92 -15.06 -0.33
CA ILE A 182 -2.00 -15.58 0.52
C ILE A 182 -2.28 -17.05 0.17
N ALA A 183 -2.33 -17.38 -1.13
CA ALA A 183 -2.50 -18.75 -1.59
C ALA A 183 -1.37 -19.68 -1.12
N ARG A 184 -0.10 -19.24 -1.21
CA ARG A 184 1.05 -20.00 -0.70
C ARG A 184 0.99 -20.23 0.81
N GLN A 185 0.65 -19.20 1.59
CA GLN A 185 0.52 -19.30 3.05
C GLN A 185 -0.57 -20.29 3.50
N ARG A 186 -1.61 -20.47 2.67
CA ARG A 186 -2.73 -21.40 2.93
C ARG A 186 -2.54 -22.77 2.26
N SER A 187 -1.41 -23.00 1.60
CA SER A 187 -1.16 -24.21 0.79
C SER A 187 -2.26 -24.50 -0.23
N LYS A 188 -2.82 -23.45 -0.86
CA LYS A 188 -3.84 -23.56 -1.91
C LYS A 188 -3.23 -23.24 -3.27
N SER A 189 -3.57 -24.04 -4.28
CA SER A 189 -3.15 -23.83 -5.67
C SER A 189 -4.10 -22.91 -6.43
N ASP A 190 -5.41 -23.08 -6.24
CA ASP A 190 -6.44 -22.23 -6.83
C ASP A 190 -6.55 -20.91 -6.04
N THR A 191 -5.84 -19.90 -6.54
CA THR A 191 -5.82 -18.57 -5.93
C THR A 191 -7.16 -17.85 -6.10
N VAL A 192 -7.85 -18.06 -7.23
CA VAL A 192 -9.13 -17.39 -7.53
C VAL A 192 -10.21 -17.89 -6.58
N TYR A 193 -10.38 -19.22 -6.48
CA TYR A 193 -11.33 -19.82 -5.56
C TYR A 193 -11.05 -19.45 -4.09
N LEU A 194 -9.77 -19.35 -3.71
CA LEU A 194 -9.40 -18.88 -2.38
C LEU A 194 -9.86 -17.44 -2.15
N MET A 195 -9.59 -16.52 -3.08
CA MET A 195 -10.03 -15.12 -2.96
C MET A 195 -11.56 -15.03 -2.85
N GLU A 196 -12.31 -15.78 -3.67
CA GLU A 196 -13.78 -15.82 -3.58
C GLU A 196 -14.27 -16.31 -2.22
N THR A 197 -13.60 -17.30 -1.64
CA THR A 197 -13.95 -17.85 -0.33
C THR A 197 -13.68 -16.85 0.79
N GLU A 198 -12.53 -16.16 0.75
CA GLU A 198 -12.21 -15.11 1.72
C GLU A 198 -13.14 -13.91 1.59
N ILE A 199 -13.52 -13.50 0.37
CA ILE A 199 -14.52 -12.46 0.13
C ILE A 199 -15.86 -12.82 0.77
N ARG A 200 -16.40 -14.01 0.49
CA ARG A 200 -17.68 -14.47 1.06
C ARG A 200 -17.64 -14.53 2.59
N LYS A 201 -16.51 -14.95 3.16
CA LYS A 201 -16.31 -14.98 4.62
C LYS A 201 -16.30 -13.58 5.23
N LEU A 202 -15.62 -12.62 4.59
CA LEU A 202 -15.59 -11.23 5.03
C LEU A 202 -16.99 -10.60 4.96
N GLU A 203 -17.73 -10.83 3.88
CA GLU A 203 -19.12 -10.37 3.72
C GLU A 203 -20.03 -10.93 4.82
N GLY A 204 -19.93 -12.23 5.13
CA GLY A 204 -20.66 -12.85 6.23
C GLY A 204 -20.32 -12.24 7.60
N ASN A 205 -19.03 -11.98 7.87
CA ASN A 205 -18.60 -11.33 9.11
C ASN A 205 -19.13 -9.89 9.22
N ILE A 206 -19.12 -9.13 8.11
CA ILE A 206 -19.66 -7.76 8.08
C ILE A 206 -21.17 -7.76 8.36
N ASP A 207 -21.92 -8.70 7.79
CA ASP A 207 -23.37 -8.82 8.03
C ASP A 207 -23.67 -9.11 9.51
N VAL A 208 -22.95 -10.06 10.12
CA VAL A 208 -23.11 -10.40 11.55
C VAL A 208 -22.80 -9.20 12.43
N ASP A 209 -21.66 -8.53 12.22
CA ASP A 209 -21.25 -7.40 13.06
C ASP A 209 -22.17 -6.19 12.87
N SER A 210 -22.64 -5.93 11.66
CA SER A 210 -23.61 -4.85 11.38
C SER A 210 -24.92 -5.09 12.13
N LYS A 211 -25.41 -6.34 12.14
CA LYS A 211 -26.62 -6.71 12.88
C LYS A 211 -26.42 -6.60 14.39
N MET A 212 -25.27 -7.04 14.91
CA MET A 212 -24.95 -6.95 16.34
C MET A 212 -24.84 -5.49 16.80
N LYS A 213 -24.18 -4.63 16.02
CA LYS A 213 -24.12 -3.20 16.28
C LYS A 213 -25.52 -2.57 16.32
N MET A 214 -26.33 -2.82 15.30
CA MET A 214 -27.71 -2.29 15.23
C MET A 214 -28.57 -2.79 16.39
N MET A 215 -28.42 -4.05 16.80
CA MET A 215 -29.12 -4.62 17.95
C MET A 215 -28.72 -3.92 19.25
N ALA A 216 -27.43 -3.67 19.45
CA ALA A 216 -26.91 -2.96 20.62
C ALA A 216 -27.38 -1.49 20.67
N GLU A 217 -27.42 -0.80 19.54
CA GLU A 217 -27.98 0.56 19.44
C GLU A 217 -29.47 0.58 19.83
N LYS A 218 -30.25 -0.41 19.40
CA LYS A 218 -31.65 -0.56 19.81
C LYS A 218 -31.80 -0.87 21.30
N GLN A 219 -30.93 -1.69 21.88
CA GLN A 219 -30.96 -1.94 23.32
C GLN A 219 -30.69 -0.67 24.13
N LEU A 220 -29.91 0.26 23.59
CA LEU A 220 -29.61 1.54 24.22
C LEU A 220 -30.85 2.44 24.38
N THR A 221 -31.92 2.24 23.62
CA THR A 221 -33.15 3.03 23.79
C THR A 221 -34.06 2.49 24.89
N ALA A 222 -33.95 1.19 25.22
CA ALA A 222 -34.77 0.52 26.22
C ALA A 222 -34.13 0.49 27.63
N ILE A 223 -32.80 0.58 27.73
CA ILE A 223 -32.07 0.43 29.00
C ILE A 223 -31.78 1.80 29.63
N SER A 224 -32.24 1.98 30.87
CA SER A 224 -32.02 3.17 31.69
C SER A 224 -30.81 3.08 32.61
N ASP A 225 -30.35 1.87 32.96
CA ASP A 225 -29.22 1.66 33.88
C ASP A 225 -27.88 2.18 33.30
N SER A 226 -27.21 3.05 34.05
CA SER A 226 -25.97 3.73 33.63
C SER A 226 -24.83 2.76 33.32
N ARG A 227 -24.66 1.71 34.14
CA ARG A 227 -23.55 0.75 33.98
C ARG A 227 -23.73 -0.14 32.75
N SER A 228 -24.96 -0.61 32.53
CA SER A 228 -25.33 -1.41 31.37
C SER A 228 -25.21 -0.59 30.09
N ARG A 229 -25.67 0.67 30.09
CA ARG A 229 -25.49 1.60 28.97
C ARG A 229 -24.02 1.81 28.59
N GLN A 230 -23.13 2.02 29.56
CA GLN A 230 -21.70 2.17 29.29
C GLN A 230 -21.07 0.93 28.66
N THR A 231 -21.52 -0.27 29.07
CA THR A 231 -21.03 -1.53 28.49
C THR A 231 -21.48 -1.68 27.04
N ILE A 232 -22.74 -1.35 26.74
CA ILE A 232 -23.29 -1.37 25.38
C ILE A 232 -22.54 -0.38 24.47
N LEU A 233 -22.29 0.84 24.95
CA LEU A 233 -21.52 1.84 24.19
C LEU A 233 -20.10 1.36 23.85
N ARG A 234 -19.43 0.68 24.79
CA ARG A 234 -18.11 0.09 24.52
C ARG A 234 -18.18 -1.00 23.46
N ASN A 235 -19.21 -1.83 23.48
CA ASN A 235 -19.39 -2.88 22.47
C ASN A 235 -19.70 -2.27 21.09
N ILE A 236 -20.54 -1.24 21.02
CA ILE A 236 -20.81 -0.48 19.78
C ILE A 236 -19.51 0.05 19.19
N GLN A 237 -18.67 0.72 19.98
CA GLN A 237 -17.37 1.20 19.51
C GLN A 237 -16.48 0.05 19.01
N GLN A 238 -16.47 -1.08 19.71
CA GLN A 238 -15.68 -2.25 19.30
C GLN A 238 -16.15 -2.83 17.96
N TRP A 239 -17.47 -2.87 17.71
CA TRP A 239 -18.03 -3.28 16.42
C TRP A 239 -17.75 -2.25 15.33
N GLU A 240 -17.79 -0.96 15.61
CA GLU A 240 -17.40 0.09 14.65
C GLU A 240 -15.96 -0.08 14.19
N GLU A 241 -15.03 -0.22 15.13
CA GLU A 241 -13.62 -0.46 14.81
C GLU A 241 -13.41 -1.78 14.04
N ASN A 242 -14.19 -2.82 14.36
CA ASN A 242 -14.10 -4.09 13.65
C ASN A 242 -14.68 -4.01 12.24
N LEU A 243 -15.82 -3.33 12.05
CA LEU A 243 -16.45 -3.14 10.76
C LEU A 243 -15.54 -2.35 9.82
N GLU A 244 -14.91 -1.28 10.30
CA GLU A 244 -13.90 -0.55 9.52
C GLU A 244 -12.79 -1.49 9.03
N ARG A 245 -12.26 -2.33 9.92
CA ARG A 245 -11.22 -3.31 9.58
C ARG A 245 -11.71 -4.31 8.53
N LEU A 246 -12.89 -4.88 8.72
CA LEU A 246 -13.46 -5.88 7.82
C LEU A 246 -13.76 -5.30 6.43
N LEU A 247 -14.27 -4.08 6.35
CA LEU A 247 -14.56 -3.40 5.09
C LEU A 247 -13.27 -3.12 4.30
N ILE A 248 -12.21 -2.68 4.98
CA ILE A 248 -10.90 -2.49 4.36
C ILE A 248 -10.33 -3.84 3.85
N GLU A 249 -10.45 -4.90 4.65
CA GLU A 249 -10.00 -6.24 4.26
C GLU A 249 -10.78 -6.76 3.03
N LEU A 250 -12.10 -6.55 3.01
CA LEU A 250 -12.96 -6.90 1.89
C LEU A 250 -12.56 -6.13 0.64
N TYR A 251 -12.33 -4.82 0.75
CA TYR A 251 -11.87 -3.99 -0.35
C TYR A 251 -10.55 -4.50 -0.93
N ARG A 252 -9.59 -4.83 -0.06
CA ARG A 252 -8.29 -5.40 -0.46
C ARG A 252 -8.46 -6.71 -1.23
N HIS A 253 -9.25 -7.64 -0.73
CA HIS A 253 -9.48 -8.92 -1.39
C HIS A 253 -10.20 -8.75 -2.73
N ARG A 254 -11.14 -7.79 -2.84
CA ARG A 254 -11.78 -7.45 -4.12
C ARG A 254 -10.77 -6.88 -5.12
N CYS A 255 -9.87 -5.99 -4.71
CA CYS A 255 -8.77 -5.51 -5.56
C CYS A 255 -7.86 -6.65 -6.05
N TYR A 256 -7.59 -7.63 -5.19
CA TYR A 256 -6.79 -8.80 -5.54
C TYR A 256 -7.51 -9.68 -6.55
N MET A 257 -8.79 -9.94 -6.32
CA MET A 257 -9.65 -10.71 -7.23
C MET A 257 -9.74 -10.04 -8.61
N THR A 258 -10.07 -8.75 -8.68
CA THR A 258 -10.19 -8.05 -9.98
C THR A 258 -8.88 -8.02 -10.74
N SER A 259 -7.75 -7.89 -10.05
CA SER A 259 -6.42 -7.94 -10.67
C SER A 259 -6.07 -9.32 -11.24
N LEU A 260 -6.51 -10.41 -10.59
CA LEU A 260 -6.35 -11.77 -11.12
C LEU A 260 -7.23 -12.01 -12.35
N LEU A 261 -8.42 -11.40 -12.38
CA LEU A 261 -9.39 -11.53 -13.48
C LEU A 261 -9.18 -10.53 -14.64
N GLY A 262 -8.28 -9.56 -14.49
CA GLY A 262 -8.10 -8.47 -15.46
C GLY A 262 -9.31 -7.53 -15.56
N GLN A 263 -10.03 -7.34 -14.45
CA GLN A 263 -11.22 -6.49 -14.36
C GLN A 263 -10.89 -5.12 -13.75
N GLU A 264 -11.81 -4.17 -13.89
CA GLU A 264 -11.69 -2.86 -13.25
C GLU A 264 -11.65 -2.96 -11.72
N LEU A 265 -10.87 -2.08 -11.09
CA LEU A 265 -10.75 -2.05 -9.63
C LEU A 265 -12.07 -1.61 -8.98
N PRO A 266 -12.39 -2.16 -7.80
CA PRO A 266 -13.58 -1.76 -7.06
C PRO A 266 -13.54 -0.26 -6.71
N ASN A 267 -14.70 0.40 -6.86
CA ASN A 267 -14.82 1.83 -6.63
C ASN A 267 -14.48 2.18 -5.17
N PRO A 268 -13.44 2.99 -4.91
CA PRO A 268 -13.05 3.35 -3.55
C PRO A 268 -14.15 4.07 -2.75
N LYS A 269 -15.11 4.71 -3.43
CA LYS A 269 -16.19 5.48 -2.79
C LYS A 269 -17.41 4.67 -2.38
N VAL A 270 -17.64 3.54 -3.04
CA VAL A 270 -18.86 2.73 -2.87
C VAL A 270 -18.58 1.46 -2.06
N SER A 271 -17.31 1.24 -1.72
CA SER A 271 -16.86 0.05 -0.99
C SER A 271 -17.03 0.14 0.53
N PHE A 272 -17.71 1.17 1.02
CA PHE A 272 -18.00 1.44 2.43
C PHE A 272 -19.43 1.92 2.60
#